data_AF-A0A443RZH8-F1
#
_entry.id   AF-A0A443RZH8-F1
#
_cell.length_a   1.000
_cell.length_b   1.000
_cell.length_c   1.000
_cell.angle_alpha   90.00
_cell.angle_beta   90.00
_cell.angle_gamma   90.00
#
_symmetry.space_group_name_H-M   'P 1'
#
loop_
_entity.id
_entity.type
_entity.pdbx_description
1 polymer ?
#
loop_
_entity_poly.entity_id
_entity_poly.type
_entity_poly.pdbx_seq_one_letter_code
_entity_poly.pdbx_strand_id
1 'polypeptide(L)'
;MGKPTIIPLILSQFIHKQIKDGYREHNFNRFVSDLLPLNRRIADVRDPRCKDEKYPEALPSTSVIICFHNEAMSTLLRTVYSVLNRTPKHLLHEIILVDDFSDKQDLKEELESRLEDLQKVK
;
A
#
# COMPACT_ATOMS: atom_id res chain seq x y z
N MET A 1 14.48 -1.48 -1.54
CA MET A 1 15.02 -0.16 -1.14
C MET A 1 14.51 0.97 -2.05
N GLY A 2 13.21 1.06 -2.37
CA GLY A 2 12.72 2.21 -3.14
C GLY A 2 13.15 2.33 -4.61
N LYS A 3 14.15 1.56 -5.06
CA LYS A 3 14.77 1.65 -6.38
C LYS A 3 13.76 1.57 -7.54
N PRO A 4 14.05 2.23 -8.67
CA PRO A 4 13.20 2.16 -9.85
C PRO A 4 13.12 0.72 -10.35
N THR A 5 11.94 0.33 -10.84
CA THR A 5 11.76 -0.91 -11.57
C THR A 5 11.95 -0.60 -13.05
N ILE A 6 13.01 -1.11 -13.64
CA ILE A 6 13.33 -0.87 -15.05
C ILE A 6 12.61 -1.93 -15.88
N ILE A 7 11.75 -1.48 -16.78
CA ILE A 7 11.06 -2.34 -17.75
C ILE A 7 11.94 -2.44 -19.00
N PRO A 8 12.14 -3.64 -19.58
CA PRO A 8 12.86 -3.79 -20.85
C PRO A 8 12.27 -2.92 -21.97
N LEU A 9 13.12 -2.45 -22.90
CA LEU A 9 12.70 -1.67 -24.06
C LEU A 9 11.90 -2.50 -25.09
N ILE A 10 12.17 -3.81 -25.13
CA ILE A 10 11.49 -4.75 -26.01
C ILE A 10 10.49 -5.54 -25.15
N LEU A 11 9.21 -5.24 -25.33
CA LEU A 11 8.11 -5.92 -24.63
C LEU A 11 7.17 -6.56 -25.63
N SER A 12 6.49 -7.62 -25.19
CA SER A 12 5.38 -8.16 -25.97
C SER A 12 4.24 -7.15 -26.05
N GLN A 13 3.46 -7.21 -27.12
CA GLN A 13 2.26 -6.38 -27.29
C GLN A 13 1.29 -6.56 -26.11
N PHE A 14 1.22 -7.76 -25.55
CA PHE A 14 0.44 -8.07 -24.36
C PHE A 14 0.87 -7.20 -23.16
N ILE A 15 2.17 -7.15 -22.84
CA ILE A 15 2.65 -6.34 -21.70
C ILE A 15 2.44 -4.84 -21.96
N HIS A 16 2.69 -4.38 -23.19
CA HIS A 16 2.41 -2.99 -23.55
C HIS A 16 0.95 -2.60 -23.33
N LYS A 17 0.02 -3.50 -23.68
CA LYS A 17 -1.40 -3.31 -23.42
C LYS A 17 -1.70 -3.20 -21.92
N GLN A 18 -1.18 -4.12 -21.11
CA GLN A 18 -1.37 -4.10 -19.64
C GLN A 18 -0.85 -2.80 -19.00
N ILE A 19 0.33 -2.31 -19.43
CA ILE A 19 0.87 -1.04 -18.95
C ILE A 19 -0.05 0.11 -19.34
N LYS A 20 -0.49 0.17 -20.61
CA LYS A 20 -1.35 1.23 -21.12
C LYS A 20 -2.71 1.25 -20.40
N ASP A 21 -3.32 0.10 -20.20
CA ASP A 21 -4.62 -0.03 -19.54
C ASP A 21 -4.49 0.31 -18.05
N GLY A 22 -3.42 -0.11 -17.38
CA GLY A 22 -3.11 0.31 -16.01
C GLY A 22 -3.01 1.83 -15.83
N TYR A 23 -2.33 2.52 -16.76
CA TYR A 23 -2.28 3.99 -16.75
C TYR A 23 -3.63 4.64 -17.04
N ARG A 24 -4.44 4.07 -17.94
CA ARG A 24 -5.77 4.60 -18.25
C ARG A 24 -6.73 4.50 -17.07
N GLU A 25 -6.65 3.41 -16.31
CA GLU A 25 -7.53 3.18 -15.15
C GLU A 25 -7.11 3.96 -13.91
N HIS A 26 -5.80 4.02 -13.63
CA HIS A 26 -5.30 4.49 -12.33
C HIS A 26 -4.35 5.70 -12.40
N ASN A 27 -4.04 6.20 -13.60
CA ASN A 27 -3.11 7.32 -13.83
C ASN A 27 -1.66 7.07 -13.37
N PHE A 28 -1.29 5.83 -13.06
CA PHE A 28 0.08 5.40 -12.78
C PHE A 28 0.34 4.00 -13.36
N ASN A 29 1.58 3.53 -13.30
CA ASN A 29 1.96 2.21 -13.79
C ASN A 29 1.49 1.09 -12.84
N ARG A 30 0.20 0.75 -12.90
CA ARG A 30 -0.39 -0.37 -12.13
C ARG A 30 0.39 -1.67 -12.38
N PHE A 31 0.73 -1.97 -13.62
CA PHE A 31 1.47 -3.19 -13.97
C PHE A 31 2.76 -3.33 -13.16
N VAL A 32 3.56 -2.28 -13.06
CA VAL A 32 4.77 -2.28 -12.21
C VAL A 32 4.42 -2.38 -10.73
N SER A 33 3.37 -1.69 -10.28
CA SER A 33 2.89 -1.82 -8.90
C SER A 33 2.55 -3.28 -8.56
N ASP A 34 1.89 -4.00 -9.45
CA ASP A 34 1.49 -5.40 -9.22
C ASP A 34 2.70 -6.34 -9.12
N LEU A 35 3.80 -6.04 -9.82
CA LEU A 35 5.05 -6.79 -9.73
C LEU A 35 5.86 -6.50 -8.45
N LEU A 36 5.54 -5.41 -7.75
CA LEU A 36 6.30 -4.99 -6.57
C LEU A 36 5.76 -5.65 -5.30
N PRO A 37 6.65 -6.18 -4.42
CA PRO A 37 6.23 -6.75 -3.13
C PRO A 37 5.39 -5.76 -2.31
N LEU A 38 4.34 -6.27 -1.67
CA LEU A 38 3.46 -5.48 -0.80
C LEU A 38 4.17 -4.98 0.46
N ASN A 39 5.17 -5.72 0.93
CA ASN A 39 6.00 -5.39 2.09
C ASN A 39 7.39 -4.83 1.69
N ARG A 40 7.48 -4.10 0.57
CA ARG A 40 8.76 -3.56 0.07
C ARG A 40 9.47 -2.69 1.12
N ARG A 41 10.75 -2.99 1.39
CA ARG A 41 11.62 -2.17 2.25
C ARG A 41 12.02 -0.86 1.56
N ILE A 42 11.93 0.22 2.31
CA ILE A 42 12.36 1.57 1.93
C ILE A 42 13.58 1.92 2.81
N ALA A 43 14.55 2.61 2.22
CA ALA A 43 15.73 3.06 2.96
C ALA A 43 15.33 4.22 3.90
N ASP A 44 15.96 4.28 5.07
CA ASP A 44 15.80 5.42 5.97
C ASP A 44 16.64 6.60 5.46
N VAL A 45 15.95 7.61 4.91
CA VAL A 45 16.55 8.84 4.36
C VAL A 45 16.33 10.04 5.28
N ARG A 46 15.85 9.82 6.51
CA ARG A 46 15.64 10.89 7.48
C ARG A 46 16.98 11.53 7.86
N ASP A 47 16.94 12.80 8.21
CA ASP A 47 18.07 13.50 8.83
C ASP A 47 18.54 12.73 10.07
N PRO A 48 19.85 12.58 10.31
CA PRO A 48 20.37 11.89 11.49
C PRO A 48 19.74 12.38 12.81
N ARG A 49 19.42 13.68 12.92
CA ARG A 49 18.78 14.26 14.11
C ARG A 49 17.42 13.63 14.40
N CYS A 50 16.64 13.26 13.38
CA CYS A 50 15.35 12.60 13.56
C CYS A 50 15.45 11.22 14.21
N LYS A 51 16.64 10.60 14.23
CA LYS A 51 16.88 9.31 14.90
C LYS A 51 17.18 9.48 16.38
N ASP A 52 17.67 10.65 16.77
CA ASP A 52 18.03 10.99 18.15
C ASP A 52 16.86 11.63 18.92
N GLU A 53 15.80 12.05 18.21
CA GLU A 53 14.56 12.57 18.80
C GLU A 53 13.92 11.53 19.74
N LYS A 54 13.62 11.97 20.97
CA LYS A 54 12.97 11.14 21.99
C LYS A 54 11.53 11.60 22.18
N TYR A 55 10.62 10.63 22.13
CA TYR A 55 9.20 10.86 22.40
C TYR A 55 8.84 10.30 23.79
N PRO A 56 7.80 10.84 24.46
CA PRO A 56 7.27 10.23 25.68
C PRO A 56 6.89 8.77 25.45
N GLU A 57 7.05 7.91 26.46
CA GLU A 57 6.66 6.49 26.35
C GLU A 57 5.13 6.33 26.21
N ALA A 58 4.37 7.18 26.90
CA ALA A 58 2.91 7.17 26.89
C ALA A 58 2.37 8.09 25.78
N LEU A 59 2.42 7.62 24.54
CA LEU A 59 1.69 8.24 23.43
C LEU A 59 0.30 7.63 23.29
N PRO A 60 -0.72 8.41 22.90
CA PRO A 60 -2.05 7.89 22.65
C PRO A 60 -2.04 6.93 21.45
N SER A 61 -2.85 5.87 21.54
CA SER A 61 -3.10 5.02 20.38
C SER A 61 -3.96 5.75 19.33
N THR A 62 -3.79 5.39 18.07
CA THR A 62 -4.52 5.98 16.93
C THR A 62 -5.20 4.92 16.07
N SER A 63 -6.35 5.27 15.50
CA SER A 63 -7.01 4.52 14.44
C SER A 63 -6.64 5.16 13.10
N VAL A 64 -6.21 4.35 12.14
CA VAL A 64 -5.83 4.81 10.80
C VAL A 64 -7.00 4.57 9.85
N ILE A 65 -7.62 5.63 9.35
CA ILE A 65 -8.74 5.54 8.41
C ILE A 65 -8.20 5.73 6.99
N ILE A 66 -8.48 4.78 6.10
CA ILE A 66 -8.10 4.83 4.69
C ILE A 66 -9.37 4.73 3.85
N CYS A 67 -9.80 5.86 3.29
CA CYS A 67 -10.88 5.87 2.31
C CYS A 67 -10.32 5.54 0.93
N PHE A 68 -11.02 4.70 0.16
CA PHE A 68 -10.62 4.35 -1.20
C PHE A 68 -11.84 4.25 -2.12
N HIS A 69 -11.63 4.58 -3.39
CA HIS A 69 -12.61 4.39 -4.46
C HIS A 69 -11.89 3.88 -5.71
N ASN A 70 -12.20 2.66 -6.16
CA ASN A 70 -11.62 2.04 -7.34
C ASN A 70 -10.06 2.01 -7.35
N GLU A 71 -9.43 1.98 -6.17
CA GLU A 71 -7.97 1.93 -5.99
C GLU A 71 -7.39 0.62 -6.54
N ALA A 72 -6.14 0.63 -7.02
CA ALA A 72 -5.52 -0.62 -7.41
C ALA A 72 -5.17 -1.47 -6.19
N MET A 73 -5.54 -2.75 -6.23
CA MET A 73 -5.33 -3.72 -5.14
C MET A 73 -3.89 -3.72 -4.59
N SER A 74 -2.88 -3.67 -5.48
CA SER A 74 -1.47 -3.68 -5.06
C SER A 74 -1.05 -2.41 -4.32
N THR A 75 -1.62 -1.25 -4.64
CA THR A 75 -1.38 0.00 -3.92
C THR A 75 -2.08 0.00 -2.57
N LEU A 76 -3.37 -0.34 -2.53
CA LEU A 76 -4.16 -0.36 -1.29
C LEU A 76 -3.52 -1.26 -0.23
N LEU A 77 -3.21 -2.49 -0.60
CA LEU A 77 -2.60 -3.44 0.34
C LEU A 77 -1.19 -3.03 0.75
N ARG A 78 -0.40 -2.46 -0.17
CA ARG A 78 0.93 -1.93 0.19
C ARG A 78 0.83 -0.79 1.22
N THR A 79 -0.23 0.02 1.17
CA THR A 79 -0.52 1.02 2.20
C THR A 79 -0.82 0.36 3.54
N VAL A 80 -1.72 -0.63 3.58
CA VAL A 80 -2.05 -1.39 4.81
C VAL A 80 -0.80 -2.03 5.41
N TYR A 81 -0.04 -2.79 4.62
CA TYR A 81 1.21 -3.40 5.08
C TYR A 81 2.25 -2.36 5.51
N SER A 82 2.28 -1.17 4.90
CA SER A 82 3.19 -0.11 5.33
C SER A 82 2.85 0.38 6.73
N VAL A 83 1.56 0.61 7.02
CA VAL A 83 1.09 1.02 8.34
C VAL A 83 1.40 -0.07 9.37
N LEU A 84 1.03 -1.33 9.10
CA LEU A 84 1.28 -2.44 10.02
C LEU A 84 2.76 -2.65 10.34
N ASN A 85 3.64 -2.52 9.34
CA ASN A 85 5.07 -2.79 9.51
C ASN A 85 5.87 -1.63 10.10
N ARG A 86 5.36 -0.40 10.05
CA ARG A 86 6.13 0.81 10.44
C ARG A 86 5.55 1.56 11.62
N THR A 87 4.34 1.21 12.08
CA THR A 87 3.75 1.77 13.30
C THR A 87 4.05 0.87 14.50
N PRO A 88 4.55 1.41 15.63
CA PRO A 88 4.69 0.64 16.86
C PRO A 88 3.36 -0.01 17.27
N LYS A 89 3.39 -1.31 17.59
CA LYS A 89 2.17 -2.11 17.82
C LYS A 89 1.24 -1.56 18.90
N HIS A 90 1.78 -0.89 19.91
CA HIS A 90 1.01 -0.30 21.01
C HIS A 90 0.33 1.03 20.62
N LEU A 91 0.80 1.70 19.56
CA LEU A 91 0.22 2.95 19.07
C LEU A 91 -0.85 2.72 18.01
N LEU A 92 -0.83 1.59 17.31
CA LEU A 92 -1.87 1.28 16.34
C LEU A 92 -3.05 0.59 17.02
N HIS A 93 -4.18 1.30 17.14
CA HIS A 93 -5.42 0.70 17.63
C HIS A 93 -6.03 -0.21 16.56
N GLU A 94 -6.34 0.35 15.39
CA GLU A 94 -6.94 -0.33 14.24
C GLU A 94 -6.65 0.41 12.93
N ILE A 95 -6.85 -0.26 11.81
CA ILE A 95 -6.92 0.30 10.46
C ILE A 95 -8.35 0.09 9.98
N ILE A 96 -9.03 1.17 9.58
CA ILE A 96 -10.39 1.14 9.05
C ILE A 96 -10.31 1.44 7.57
N LEU A 97 -10.70 0.48 6.74
CA LEU A 97 -10.84 0.66 5.30
C LEU A 97 -12.27 1.09 4.99
N VAL A 98 -12.40 2.26 4.36
CA VAL A 98 -13.71 2.82 4.00
C VAL A 98 -13.82 2.80 2.49
N ASP A 99 -14.62 1.88 1.97
CA ASP A 99 -14.96 1.85 0.54
C ASP A 99 -15.97 2.96 0.23
N ASP A 100 -15.53 3.95 -0.55
CA ASP A 100 -16.40 5.01 -1.08
C ASP A 100 -17.07 4.52 -2.37
N PHE A 101 -17.82 3.42 -2.24
CA PHE A 101 -18.64 2.81 -3.30
C PHE A 101 -17.86 2.43 -4.56
N SER A 102 -16.83 1.59 -4.42
CA SER A 102 -16.07 1.06 -5.54
C SER A 102 -16.90 0.10 -6.41
N ASP A 103 -16.76 0.24 -7.73
CA ASP A 103 -17.44 -0.62 -8.71
C ASP A 103 -16.64 -1.88 -9.03
N LYS A 104 -15.33 -1.87 -8.75
CA LYS A 104 -14.41 -2.97 -9.06
C LYS A 104 -14.66 -4.19 -8.17
N GLN A 105 -14.84 -5.36 -8.79
CA GLN A 105 -15.20 -6.60 -8.10
C GLN A 105 -14.07 -7.16 -7.21
N ASP A 106 -12.81 -6.94 -7.58
CA ASP A 106 -11.65 -7.35 -6.79
C ASP A 106 -11.56 -6.60 -5.44
N LEU A 107 -12.18 -5.43 -5.32
CA LEU A 107 -12.21 -4.66 -4.06
C LEU A 107 -13.29 -5.12 -3.05
N LYS A 108 -13.99 -6.22 -3.34
CA LYS A 108 -15.04 -6.78 -2.48
C LYS A 108 -14.53 -8.05 -1.78
N GLU A 109 -15.05 -9.21 -2.14
CA GLU A 109 -14.73 -10.50 -1.52
C GLU A 109 -13.23 -10.85 -1.59
N GLU A 110 -12.56 -10.50 -2.69
CA GLU A 110 -11.12 -10.76 -2.81
C GLU A 110 -10.33 -9.89 -1.82
N LEU A 111 -10.67 -8.60 -1.67
CA LEU A 111 -10.02 -7.73 -0.69
C LEU A 111 -10.21 -8.26 0.73
N GLU A 112 -11.43 -8.65 1.10
CA GLU A 112 -11.73 -9.24 2.40
C GLU A 112 -10.87 -10.46 2.67
N SER A 113 -10.86 -11.43 1.74
CA SER A 113 -10.05 -12.65 1.85
C SER A 113 -8.55 -12.37 2.04
N ARG A 114 -8.04 -11.33 1.37
CA ARG A 114 -6.64 -10.93 1.51
C ARG A 114 -6.30 -10.23 2.82
N LEU A 115 -7.30 -9.75 3.55
CA LEU A 115 -7.17 -9.05 4.83
C LEU A 115 -7.54 -9.92 6.04
N GLU A 116 -8.20 -11.07 5.84
CA GLU A 116 -8.68 -11.97 6.90
C GLU A 116 -7.62 -12.28 7.97
N ASP A 117 -6.38 -12.53 7.57
CA ASP A 117 -5.28 -12.86 8.49
C ASP A 117 -4.64 -11.63 9.16
N LEU A 118 -5.00 -10.41 8.74
CA LEU A 118 -4.39 -9.18 9.24
C LEU A 118 -5.12 -8.67 10.48
N GLN A 119 -4.53 -9.00 11.64
CA GLN A 119 -4.96 -8.45 12.92
C GLN A 119 -4.98 -6.91 12.88
N LYS A 120 -6.05 -6.32 13.44
CA LYS A 120 -6.30 -4.86 13.53
C LYS A 120 -6.76 -4.18 12.24
N VAL A 121 -7.04 -4.91 11.16
CA VAL A 121 -7.69 -4.33 9.96
C VAL A 121 -9.19 -4.60 10.03
N LYS A 122 -9.99 -3.59 9.72
CA LYS A 122 -11.45 -3.63 9.68
C LYS A 122 -11.96 -2.96 8.42
#